data_AF-A0A2V2AVW1-F1
#
_entry.id   AF-A0A2V2AVW1-F1
#
_cell.length_a   1.000
_cell.length_b   1.000
_cell.length_c   1.000
_cell.angle_alpha   90.00
_cell.angle_beta   90.00
_cell.angle_gamma   90.00
#
_symmetry.space_group_name_H-M   'P 1'
#
loop_
_entity.id
_entity.type
_entity.pdbx_description
1 polymer ?
#
loop_
_entity_poly.entity_id
_entity_poly.type
_entity_poly.pdbx_seq_one_letter_code
_entity_poly.pdbx_strand_id
1 'polypeptide(L)'
;MRGRRLFLLAFVLLLSACGGAGEGKGAAEAGDIEGNWSTEAGVRLSFAADHTFTSQGLKFDPSLAKGCPTGTGRGSWGFYVEKESPAGYVAMSKEASAGDTIAVSFTEIPQGDCSIMLSVLKSGELCVSTDFDEVCTFSDRFTRTKETTTP
;
A
#
# COMPACT_ATOMS: atom_id res chain seq x y z
N MET A 1 12.73 67.69 -6.01
CA MET A 1 13.15 66.44 -6.67
C MET A 1 12.65 65.24 -5.87
N ARG A 2 11.80 64.43 -6.51
CA ARG A 2 11.50 63.00 -6.32
C ARG A 2 11.50 62.43 -4.88
N GLY A 3 10.30 62.33 -4.31
CA GLY A 3 9.98 61.37 -3.26
C GLY A 3 10.07 59.93 -3.79
N ARG A 4 10.67 59.04 -3.00
CA ARG A 4 10.90 57.64 -3.35
C ARG A 4 10.21 56.76 -2.30
N ARG A 5 9.23 56.00 -2.78
CA ARG A 5 8.40 55.02 -2.07
C ARG A 5 9.26 53.90 -1.47
N LEU A 6 8.86 53.34 -0.34
CA LEU A 6 8.92 51.89 -0.10
C LEU A 6 7.91 51.49 0.98
N PHE A 7 6.79 50.95 0.49
CA PHE A 7 5.82 50.14 1.22
C PHE A 7 6.55 48.95 1.87
N LEU A 8 6.42 48.79 3.18
CA LEU A 8 6.71 47.53 3.87
C LEU A 8 5.40 47.03 4.47
N LEU A 9 4.63 46.29 3.66
CA LEU A 9 3.55 45.43 4.17
C LEU A 9 4.23 44.22 4.83
N ALA A 10 4.26 44.20 6.16
CA ALA A 10 4.62 43.00 6.92
C ALA A 10 3.43 42.04 6.90
N PHE A 11 3.42 41.12 5.94
CA PHE A 11 2.49 39.99 5.88
C PHE A 11 2.98 38.92 6.87
N VAL A 12 2.50 38.98 8.11
CA VAL A 12 2.68 37.89 9.09
C VAL A 12 1.62 36.83 8.78
N LEU A 13 1.93 35.93 7.85
CA LEU A 13 1.19 34.67 7.63
C LEU A 13 2.09 33.52 8.05
N LEU A 14 2.14 33.21 9.33
CA LEU A 14 2.76 31.99 9.84
C LEU A 14 1.90 31.44 10.97
N LEU A 15 1.14 30.38 10.66
CA LEU A 15 0.88 29.17 11.45
C LEU A 15 -0.33 28.46 10.85
N SER A 16 -0.18 28.00 9.60
CA SER A 16 -1.09 27.02 9.01
C SER A 16 -0.85 25.66 9.67
N ALA A 17 -1.87 25.23 10.40
CA ALA A 17 -2.31 23.85 10.58
C ALA A 17 -1.28 22.85 11.13
N CYS A 18 -1.41 22.59 12.44
CA CYS A 18 -1.13 21.27 13.01
C CYS A 18 -2.17 20.28 12.45
N GLY A 19 -2.01 19.88 11.18
CA GLY A 19 -2.69 18.72 10.63
C GLY A 19 -1.95 17.50 11.14
N GLY A 20 -2.51 16.80 12.12
CA GLY A 20 -1.98 15.53 12.57
C GLY A 20 -1.72 14.65 11.36
N ALA A 21 -0.50 14.13 11.24
CA ALA A 21 -0.11 13.22 10.18
C ALA A 21 -0.89 11.91 10.37
N GLY A 22 -2.15 11.89 9.94
CA GLY A 22 -2.89 10.64 9.78
C GLY A 22 -2.16 9.81 8.74
N GLU A 23 -1.94 8.52 9.04
CA GLU A 23 -1.53 7.55 8.04
C GLU A 23 -2.57 7.54 6.92
N GLY A 24 -2.19 8.09 5.77
CA GLY A 24 -3.02 8.12 4.58
C GLY A 24 -2.43 7.24 3.51
N LYS A 25 -3.29 6.80 2.58
CA LYS A 25 -2.84 6.14 1.35
C LYS A 25 -1.97 7.08 0.52
N GLY A 26 -0.91 6.52 -0.04
CA GLY A 26 -0.08 7.10 -1.09
C GLY A 26 -0.22 6.24 -2.35
N ALA A 27 0.08 6.79 -3.51
CA ALA A 27 0.16 6.02 -4.75
C ALA A 27 1.61 5.58 -5.01
N ALA A 28 1.79 4.41 -5.59
CA ALA A 28 3.08 3.88 -6.01
C ALA A 28 2.98 3.34 -7.43
N GLU A 29 4.09 3.38 -8.17
CA GLU A 29 4.21 2.71 -9.47
C GLU A 29 4.50 1.21 -9.25
N ALA A 30 4.21 0.38 -10.25
CA ALA A 30 4.44 -1.07 -10.17
C ALA A 30 5.89 -1.41 -9.75
N GLY A 31 6.88 -0.70 -10.33
CA GLY A 31 8.30 -0.89 -10.01
C GLY A 31 8.70 -0.51 -8.57
N ASP A 32 7.91 0.34 -7.91
CA ASP A 32 8.11 0.66 -6.49
C ASP A 32 7.64 -0.50 -5.60
N ILE A 33 6.60 -1.22 -6.04
CA ILE A 33 6.02 -2.37 -5.33
C ILE A 33 6.86 -3.63 -5.48
N GLU A 34 7.45 -3.84 -6.65
CA GLU A 34 8.32 -4.98 -6.93
C GLU A 34 9.44 -5.12 -5.90
N GLY A 35 9.86 -6.35 -5.62
CA GLY A 35 10.92 -6.67 -4.66
C GLY A 35 10.41 -7.27 -3.36
N ASN A 36 11.27 -7.26 -2.35
CA ASN A 36 11.05 -7.93 -1.08
C ASN A 36 10.69 -6.92 0.02
N TRP A 37 9.72 -7.32 0.84
CA TRP A 37 9.19 -6.50 1.92
C TRP A 37 9.15 -7.32 3.20
N SER A 38 9.39 -6.67 4.32
CA SER A 38 9.41 -7.34 5.62
C SER A 38 8.90 -6.49 6.77
N THR A 39 8.28 -7.14 7.74
CA THR A 39 7.99 -6.54 9.05
C THR A 39 9.15 -6.75 10.02
N GLU A 40 9.18 -6.00 11.11
CA GLU A 40 10.14 -6.21 12.21
C GLU A 40 10.01 -7.62 12.83
N ALA A 41 8.80 -8.19 12.81
CA ALA A 41 8.51 -9.54 13.26
C ALA A 41 9.00 -10.64 12.30
N GLY A 42 9.59 -10.27 11.16
CA GLY A 42 10.17 -11.20 10.18
C GLY A 42 9.16 -11.82 9.21
N VAL A 43 7.92 -11.31 9.14
CA VAL A 43 6.98 -11.65 8.08
C VAL A 43 7.51 -11.08 6.77
N ARG A 44 7.44 -11.85 5.68
CA ARG A 44 8.01 -11.45 4.39
C ARG A 44 6.98 -11.55 3.27
N LEU A 45 7.04 -10.58 2.36
CA LEU A 45 6.31 -10.57 1.10
C LEU A 45 7.31 -10.36 -0.04
N SER A 46 7.02 -10.94 -1.19
CA SER A 46 7.78 -10.70 -2.41
C SER A 46 6.81 -10.48 -3.57
N PHE A 47 7.04 -9.41 -4.32
CA PHE A 47 6.28 -9.05 -5.51
C PHE A 47 7.23 -9.06 -6.70
N ALA A 48 6.96 -9.93 -7.68
CA ALA A 48 7.76 -10.01 -8.90
C ALA A 48 7.12 -9.21 -10.05
N ALA A 49 7.94 -8.76 -11.00
CA ALA A 49 7.52 -8.00 -12.18
C ALA A 49 6.53 -8.76 -13.09
N ASP A 50 6.50 -10.10 -13.00
CA ASP A 50 5.54 -10.94 -13.73
C ASP A 50 4.18 -11.08 -12.99
N HIS A 51 3.93 -10.23 -12.01
CA HIS A 51 2.77 -10.25 -11.13
C HIS A 51 2.65 -11.49 -10.24
N THR A 52 3.74 -12.23 -10.03
CA THR A 52 3.80 -13.31 -9.03
C THR A 52 3.99 -12.73 -7.63
N PHE A 53 3.24 -13.27 -6.67
CA PHE A 53 3.30 -12.91 -5.26
C PHE A 53 3.68 -14.11 -4.40
N THR A 54 4.51 -13.90 -3.39
CA THR A 54 4.76 -14.88 -2.33
C THR A 54 4.76 -14.24 -0.95
N SER A 55 4.43 -15.04 0.04
CA SER A 55 4.42 -14.61 1.44
C SER A 55 5.00 -15.69 2.36
N GLN A 56 5.60 -15.27 3.47
CA GLN A 56 6.12 -16.14 4.50
C GLN A 56 5.83 -15.56 5.89
N GLY A 57 5.38 -16.42 6.80
CA GLY A 57 5.12 -16.06 8.18
C GLY A 57 3.80 -15.30 8.40
N LEU A 58 2.91 -15.25 7.41
CA LEU A 58 1.61 -14.58 7.56
C LEU A 58 0.81 -15.20 8.71
N LYS A 59 0.27 -14.33 9.56
CA LYS A 59 -0.63 -14.69 10.66
C LYS A 59 -1.71 -13.64 10.72
N PHE A 60 -2.94 -14.07 10.54
CA PHE A 60 -4.10 -13.19 10.63
C PHE A 60 -5.00 -13.62 11.77
N ASP A 61 -5.67 -12.64 12.37
CA ASP A 61 -6.82 -12.91 13.21
C ASP A 61 -7.93 -13.52 12.32
N PRO A 62 -8.39 -14.76 12.59
CA PRO A 62 -9.44 -15.41 11.80
C PRO A 62 -10.78 -14.66 11.80
N SER A 63 -11.01 -13.77 12.76
CA SER A 63 -12.21 -12.91 12.79
C SER A 63 -12.16 -11.78 11.76
N LEU A 64 -10.97 -11.39 11.31
CA LEU A 64 -10.75 -10.30 10.34
C LEU A 64 -10.47 -10.83 8.94
N ALA A 65 -9.65 -11.87 8.81
CA ALA A 65 -9.25 -12.42 7.51
C ALA A 65 -9.53 -13.93 7.44
N LYS A 66 -10.81 -14.29 7.58
CA LYS A 66 -11.28 -15.68 7.47
C LYS A 66 -10.87 -16.26 6.11
N GLY A 67 -10.40 -17.52 6.12
CA GLY A 67 -10.04 -18.27 4.92
C GLY A 67 -8.70 -17.88 4.27
N CYS A 68 -8.03 -16.84 4.79
CA CYS A 68 -6.68 -16.50 4.36
C CYS A 68 -5.63 -17.49 4.90
N PRO A 69 -4.59 -17.80 4.11
CA PRO A 69 -3.58 -18.77 4.51
C PRO A 69 -2.74 -18.23 5.68
N THR A 70 -2.23 -19.16 6.49
CA THR A 70 -1.24 -18.86 7.52
C THR A 70 0.10 -19.49 7.14
N GLY A 71 1.20 -18.88 7.57
CA GLY A 71 2.54 -19.31 7.20
C GLY A 71 2.91 -18.85 5.79
N THR A 72 2.99 -19.78 4.84
CA THR A 72 3.45 -19.51 3.47
C THR A 72 2.29 -19.41 2.49
N GLY A 73 2.40 -18.50 1.53
CA GLY A 73 1.42 -18.33 0.46
C GLY A 73 2.08 -17.97 -0.85
N ARG A 74 1.39 -18.25 -1.95
CA ARG A 74 1.78 -17.87 -3.31
C ARG A 74 0.57 -17.53 -4.14
N GLY A 75 0.75 -16.68 -5.13
CA GLY A 75 -0.25 -16.42 -6.16
C GLY A 75 0.07 -15.21 -7.00
N SER A 76 -0.89 -14.30 -7.17
CA SER A 76 -0.74 -13.14 -8.04
C SER A 76 -0.98 -11.83 -7.30
N TRP A 77 -0.39 -10.76 -7.81
CA TRP A 77 -0.68 -9.39 -7.37
C TRP A 77 -1.01 -8.46 -8.54
N GLY A 78 -1.62 -7.33 -8.23
CA GLY A 78 -1.86 -6.22 -9.14
C GLY A 78 -2.50 -5.06 -8.38
N PHE A 79 -2.69 -3.91 -9.02
CA PHE A 79 -3.40 -2.80 -8.36
C PHE A 79 -4.90 -3.03 -8.36
N TYR A 80 -5.55 -2.59 -7.30
CA TYR A 80 -7.00 -2.52 -7.23
C TYR A 80 -7.46 -1.31 -8.03
N VAL A 81 -8.29 -1.51 -9.06
CA VAL A 81 -8.80 -0.44 -9.92
C VAL A 81 -10.31 -0.52 -10.03
N GLU A 82 -10.95 0.66 -10.05
CA GLU A 82 -12.34 0.78 -10.47
C GLU A 82 -12.45 0.46 -11.96
N LYS A 83 -13.35 -0.47 -12.31
CA LYS A 83 -13.73 -0.71 -13.69
C LYS A 83 -14.97 0.10 -14.03
N GLU A 84 -14.90 0.78 -15.17
CA GLU A 84 -16.06 1.44 -15.77
C GLU A 84 -17.18 0.42 -15.99
N SER A 85 -18.16 0.45 -15.08
CA SER A 85 -19.34 -0.39 -15.11
C SER A 85 -20.47 0.37 -14.43
N PRO A 86 -21.74 0.17 -14.82
CA PRO A 86 -22.87 0.89 -14.23
C PRO A 86 -23.00 0.73 -12.71
N ALA A 87 -22.40 -0.32 -12.14
CA ALA A 87 -22.42 -0.64 -10.72
C ALA A 87 -21.08 -0.34 -9.99
N GLY A 88 -20.06 0.19 -10.67
CA GLY A 88 -18.79 0.55 -10.03
C GLY A 88 -18.03 -0.66 -9.47
N TYR A 89 -17.82 -1.70 -10.27
CA TYR A 89 -17.04 -2.86 -9.85
C TYR A 89 -15.56 -2.54 -9.76
N VAL A 90 -14.96 -2.90 -8.64
CA VAL A 90 -13.51 -2.85 -8.41
C VAL A 90 -12.89 -4.23 -8.64
N ALA A 91 -11.69 -4.27 -9.21
CA ALA A 91 -10.99 -5.52 -9.48
C ALA A 91 -9.47 -5.36 -9.44
N MET A 92 -8.76 -6.46 -9.21
CA MET A 92 -7.32 -6.53 -9.48
C MET A 92 -7.08 -6.34 -10.98
N SER A 93 -6.15 -5.43 -11.31
CA SER A 93 -5.60 -5.22 -12.64
C SER A 93 -4.09 -5.44 -12.60
N LYS A 94 -3.59 -6.31 -13.48
CA LYS A 94 -2.14 -6.52 -13.66
C LYS A 94 -1.58 -5.51 -14.65
N GLU A 95 -2.44 -4.86 -15.43
CA GLU A 95 -2.08 -3.91 -16.47
C GLU A 95 -1.95 -2.49 -15.92
N ALA A 96 -2.48 -2.22 -14.73
CA ALA A 96 -2.34 -0.94 -14.05
C ALA A 96 -0.87 -0.68 -13.69
N SER A 97 -0.35 0.48 -14.08
CA SER A 97 1.04 0.87 -13.81
C SER A 97 1.25 1.52 -12.44
N ALA A 98 0.17 1.95 -11.79
CA ALA A 98 0.22 2.60 -10.49
C ALA A 98 -1.11 2.44 -9.74
N GLY A 99 -1.06 2.61 -8.42
CA GLY A 99 -2.23 2.59 -7.55
C GLY A 99 -1.85 2.78 -6.08
N ASP A 100 -2.85 2.88 -5.22
CA ASP A 100 -2.68 3.06 -3.77
C ASP A 100 -3.03 1.80 -2.96
N THR A 101 -3.55 0.78 -3.65
CA THR A 101 -4.04 -0.46 -3.06
C THR A 101 -3.60 -1.62 -3.95
N ILE A 102 -2.86 -2.55 -3.37
CA ILE A 102 -2.37 -3.77 -4.01
C ILE A 102 -3.30 -4.91 -3.64
N ALA A 103 -3.98 -5.46 -4.63
CA ALA A 103 -4.70 -6.71 -4.43
C ALA A 103 -3.73 -7.89 -4.51
N VAL A 104 -4.02 -8.93 -3.73
CA VAL A 104 -3.36 -10.24 -3.87
C VAL A 104 -4.40 -11.33 -4.01
N SER A 105 -4.05 -12.38 -4.74
CA SER A 105 -4.82 -13.62 -4.82
C SER A 105 -3.90 -14.78 -4.51
N PHE A 106 -4.41 -15.78 -3.79
CA PHE A 106 -3.67 -16.97 -3.43
C PHE A 106 -4.09 -18.13 -4.34
N THR A 107 -3.13 -18.81 -4.97
CA THR A 107 -3.41 -19.88 -5.96
C THR A 107 -4.24 -21.03 -5.39
N GLU A 108 -4.04 -21.34 -4.11
CA GLU A 108 -4.65 -22.49 -3.44
C GLU A 108 -5.96 -22.13 -2.72
N ILE A 109 -6.41 -20.87 -2.82
CA ILE A 109 -7.60 -20.35 -2.15
C ILE A 109 -8.61 -19.91 -3.21
N PRO A 110 -9.86 -20.42 -3.18
CA PRO A 110 -10.90 -19.95 -4.07
C PRO A 110 -11.10 -18.43 -3.97
N GLN A 111 -11.43 -17.79 -5.10
CA GLN A 111 -11.68 -16.36 -5.11
C GLN A 111 -12.84 -16.01 -4.17
N GLY A 112 -12.63 -15.02 -3.30
CA GLY A 112 -13.63 -14.58 -2.31
C GLY A 112 -13.52 -15.29 -0.95
N ASP A 113 -12.80 -16.41 -0.85
CA ASP A 113 -12.57 -17.09 0.43
C ASP A 113 -11.49 -16.41 1.27
N CYS A 114 -10.63 -15.58 0.65
CA CYS A 114 -9.69 -14.70 1.32
C CYS A 114 -9.69 -13.33 0.63
N SER A 115 -10.01 -12.29 1.40
CA SER A 115 -10.09 -10.91 0.93
C SER A 115 -9.14 -10.04 1.74
N ILE A 116 -7.86 -10.09 1.38
CA ILE A 116 -6.86 -9.15 1.88
C ILE A 116 -6.25 -8.37 0.72
N MET A 117 -5.80 -7.18 1.04
CA MET A 117 -5.06 -6.29 0.16
C MET A 117 -3.99 -5.57 0.97
N LEU A 118 -3.10 -4.86 0.28
CA LEU A 118 -2.12 -4.01 0.91
C LEU A 118 -2.36 -2.58 0.52
N SER A 119 -2.52 -1.71 1.51
CA SER A 119 -2.51 -0.27 1.26
C SER A 119 -1.07 0.20 1.14
N VAL A 120 -0.83 1.05 0.16
CA VAL A 120 0.42 1.79 0.02
C VAL A 120 0.29 3.03 0.89
N LEU A 121 1.20 3.21 1.84
CA LEU A 121 1.21 4.38 2.72
C LEU A 121 2.00 5.53 2.10
N LYS A 122 1.66 6.77 2.48
CA LYS A 122 2.46 7.96 2.10
C LYS A 122 3.92 7.88 2.55
N SER A 123 4.24 7.06 3.55
CA SER A 123 5.62 6.79 3.99
C SER A 123 6.40 5.87 3.04
N GLY A 124 5.72 5.22 2.08
CA GLY A 124 6.28 4.17 1.23
C GLY A 124 6.25 2.78 1.85
N GLU A 125 5.68 2.62 3.04
CA GLU A 125 5.43 1.32 3.67
C GLU A 125 4.15 0.68 3.14
N LEU A 126 4.03 -0.63 3.32
CA LEU A 126 2.79 -1.37 3.07
C LEU A 126 2.18 -1.84 4.38
N CYS A 127 0.86 -1.90 4.45
CA CYS A 127 0.13 -2.55 5.54
C CYS A 127 -1.05 -3.35 4.99
N VAL A 128 -1.44 -4.41 5.69
CA VAL A 128 -2.56 -5.25 5.25
C VAL A 128 -3.88 -4.59 5.63
N SER A 129 -4.81 -4.59 4.68
CA SER A 129 -6.21 -4.19 4.86
C SER A 129 -7.14 -5.32 4.41
N THR A 130 -8.33 -5.39 5.00
CA THR A 130 -9.42 -6.28 4.57
C THR A 130 -10.48 -5.55 3.76
N ASP A 131 -10.41 -4.21 3.73
CA ASP A 131 -11.31 -3.33 3.00
C ASP A 131 -10.48 -2.31 2.20
N PHE A 132 -10.88 -2.02 0.96
CA PHE A 132 -10.16 -1.07 0.11
C PHE A 132 -10.38 0.38 0.52
N ASP A 133 -11.41 0.68 1.31
CA ASP A 133 -11.62 2.01 1.88
C ASP A 133 -10.88 2.18 3.22
N GLU A 134 -10.42 1.09 3.83
CA GLU A 134 -9.57 1.12 5.01
C GLU A 134 -8.08 1.20 4.64
N VAL A 135 -7.30 1.92 5.45
CA VAL A 135 -5.86 2.07 5.23
C VAL A 135 -5.10 0.87 5.80
N CYS A 136 -5.25 0.56 7.09
CA CYS A 136 -4.56 -0.57 7.70
C CYS A 136 -5.47 -1.27 8.72
N THR A 137 -6.08 -2.39 8.33
CA THR A 137 -6.80 -3.25 9.29
C THR A 137 -5.80 -3.90 10.27
N PHE A 138 -4.59 -4.24 9.80
CA PHE A 138 -3.52 -4.81 10.63
C PHE A 138 -2.42 -3.78 10.94
N SER A 139 -1.87 -3.84 12.16
CA SER A 139 -0.83 -2.90 12.64
C SER A 139 0.56 -3.17 12.08
N ASP A 140 0.79 -4.33 11.46
CA ASP A 140 2.07 -4.65 10.85
C ASP A 140 2.41 -3.67 9.73
N ARG A 141 3.69 -3.27 9.66
CA ARG A 141 4.25 -2.42 8.63
C ARG A 141 5.34 -3.15 7.89
N PHE A 142 5.17 -3.25 6.58
CA PHE A 142 6.12 -3.86 5.68
C PHE A 142 6.99 -2.75 5.10
N THR A 143 8.29 -2.87 5.32
CA THR A 143 9.31 -1.99 4.75
C THR A 143 10.09 -2.75 3.69
N ARG A 144 10.59 -2.04 2.68
CA ARG A 144 11.41 -2.66 1.63
C ARG A 144 12.68 -3.22 2.25
N THR A 145 12.95 -4.49 2.01
CA THR A 145 14.21 -5.11 2.44
C THR A 145 15.32 -4.57 1.55
N LYS A 146 16.37 -4.00 2.16
CA LYS A 146 17.57 -3.63 1.40
C LYS A 146 18.21 -4.92 0.88
N GLU A 147 18.37 -5.05 -0.43
CA GLU A 147 19.25 -6.09 -0.97
C GLU A 147 20.62 -5.86 -0.36
N THR A 148 21.08 -6.81 0.44
CA THR A 148 22.45 -6.79 0.93
C THR A 148 23.31 -7.24 -0.23
N THR A 149 23.77 -6.30 -1.07
CA THR A 149 24.82 -6.57 -2.04
C THR A 149 26.03 -7.06 -1.25
N THR A 150 26.22 -8.38 -1.24
CA THR A 150 27.43 -8.98 -0.68
C THR A 150 28.55 -8.63 -1.66
N PRO A 151 29.61 -7.93 -1.22
CA PRO A 151 30.73 -7.52 -2.08
C PRO A 151 31.50 -8.71 -2.66
#